data_AF-A0A2R4N1G4-F1
#
_entry.id   AF-A0A2R4N1G4-F1
#
_cell.length_a   1.000
_cell.length_b   1.000
_cell.length_c   1.000
_cell.angle_alpha   90.00
_cell.angle_beta   90.00
_cell.angle_gamma   90.00
#
_symmetry.space_group_name_H-M   'P 1'
#
loop_
_entity.id
_entity.type
_entity.pdbx_description
1 polymer ?
#
loop_
_entity_poly.entity_id
_entity_poly.type
_entity_poly.pdbx_seq_one_letter_code
_entity_poly.pdbx_strand_id
1 'polypeptide(L)'
;MAMVLNQSQLFRHPVFLFLGLVFLINLLACTLFQSRKLRWSAPLAIWGSVIFHWGLIFVTCGALLSFAYKVEGYLVLGEGQEKALTPTAFSVLETGRWQRQWPGWNLQLLEQKRHWRADGTLAYTSSLVMVKTERGEEAVWIEKGQPLIIGDWRFFHYATGYAPGLVVKKDGELVGAFLLPAEKTDENEQGYRIKLLEILPDLKLSGIFYPDEKNKNSEKLINPMLIVKAGEEVELRPGQVRNLGPYQLELGEIRAWVGLETVYDPGAKIVFAGSWLATAGLGLWFTGKNRRR
;
A
#
# COMPACT_ATOMS: atom_id res chain seq x y z
N MET A 1 -4.88 11.44 8.16
CA MET A 1 -5.32 10.13 7.62
C MET A 1 -6.80 9.83 7.96
N ALA A 2 -7.72 10.79 7.79
CA ALA A 2 -9.12 10.62 8.23
C ALA A 2 -10.19 10.96 7.16
N MET A 3 -9.82 11.46 5.98
CA MET A 3 -10.81 11.94 5.00
C MET A 3 -11.09 10.98 3.83
N VAL A 4 -10.21 10.00 3.58
CA VAL A 4 -10.38 9.01 2.49
C VAL A 4 -11.31 7.85 2.89
N LEU A 5 -11.49 7.61 4.20
CA LEU A 5 -12.20 6.44 4.73
C LEU A 5 -13.73 6.46 4.54
N ASN A 6 -14.35 7.57 4.13
CA ASN A 6 -15.81 7.64 4.00
C ASN A 6 -16.32 7.18 2.62
N GLN A 7 -15.51 7.31 1.56
CA GLN A 7 -15.97 6.95 0.21
C GLN A 7 -16.07 5.43 0.03
N SER A 8 -15.15 4.65 0.61
CA SER A 8 -15.18 3.18 0.51
C SER A 8 -16.41 2.56 1.17
N GLN A 9 -17.00 3.21 2.19
CA GLN A 9 -18.22 2.75 2.86
C GLN A 9 -19.45 2.88 1.96
N LEU A 10 -19.56 3.98 1.20
CA LEU A 10 -20.68 4.18 0.28
C LEU A 10 -20.72 3.09 -0.80
N PHE A 11 -19.57 2.78 -1.40
CA PHE A 11 -19.47 1.74 -2.44
C PHE A 11 -19.67 0.32 -1.90
N ARG A 12 -19.55 0.11 -0.59
CA ARG A 12 -19.86 -1.16 0.10
C ARG A 12 -21.30 -1.30 0.54
N HIS A 13 -22.11 -0.24 0.40
CA HIS A 13 -23.51 -0.29 0.82
C HIS A 13 -24.33 -1.22 -0.10
N PRO A 14 -25.15 -2.15 0.44
CA PRO A 14 -25.90 -3.12 -0.37
C PRO A 14 -26.86 -2.46 -1.37
N VAL A 15 -27.42 -1.30 -1.02
CA VAL A 15 -28.28 -0.52 -1.93
C VAL A 15 -27.50 -0.04 -3.16
N PHE A 16 -26.25 0.41 -2.97
CA PHE A 16 -25.42 0.85 -4.10
C PHE A 16 -25.15 -0.31 -5.06
N LEU A 17 -24.84 -1.50 -4.52
CA LEU A 17 -24.64 -2.71 -5.33
C LEU A 17 -25.91 -3.16 -6.05
N PHE A 18 -27.06 -3.12 -5.37
CA PHE A 18 -28.34 -3.46 -5.96
C PHE A 18 -28.68 -2.52 -7.13
N LEU A 19 -28.56 -1.21 -6.93
CA LEU A 19 -28.78 -0.22 -7.98
C LEU A 19 -27.78 -0.39 -9.13
N GLY A 20 -26.51 -0.68 -8.84
CA GLY A 20 -25.50 -1.00 -9.85
C GLY A 20 -25.86 -2.23 -10.68
N LEU A 21 -26.38 -3.30 -10.06
CA LEU A 21 -26.82 -4.50 -10.76
C LEU A 21 -28.05 -4.24 -11.64
N VAL A 22 -29.05 -3.52 -11.11
CA VAL A 22 -30.24 -3.13 -11.89
C VAL A 22 -29.85 -2.26 -13.09
N PHE A 23 -28.94 -1.30 -12.88
CA PHE A 23 -28.38 -0.48 -13.96
C PHE A 23 -27.70 -1.34 -15.02
N LEU A 24 -26.86 -2.31 -14.61
CA LEU A 24 -26.18 -3.21 -15.53
C LEU A 24 -27.16 -4.06 -16.35
N ILE A 25 -28.20 -4.61 -15.72
CA ILE A 25 -29.23 -5.40 -16.41
C ILE A 25 -29.98 -4.54 -17.44
N ASN A 26 -30.38 -3.32 -17.06
CA ASN A 26 -31.05 -2.40 -17.96
C ASN A 26 -30.15 -2.00 -19.14
N LEU A 27 -28.87 -1.73 -18.87
CA LEU A 27 -27.89 -1.37 -19.87
C LEU A 27 -27.63 -2.54 -20.84
N LEU A 28 -27.53 -3.76 -20.33
CA LEU A 28 -27.41 -4.98 -21.15
C LEU A 28 -28.63 -5.17 -22.06
N ALA A 29 -29.85 -5.05 -21.52
CA ALA A 29 -31.07 -5.18 -22.29
C ALA A 29 -31.14 -4.13 -23.43
N CYS A 30 -30.84 -2.87 -23.11
CA CYS A 30 -30.76 -1.80 -24.10
C CYS A 30 -29.71 -2.07 -25.18
N THR A 31 -28.52 -2.55 -24.77
CA THR A 31 -27.41 -2.85 -25.69
C THR A 31 -27.75 -3.99 -26.63
N LEU A 32 -28.36 -5.06 -26.13
CA LEU A 32 -28.80 -6.19 -26.95
C LEU A 32 -29.87 -5.75 -27.95
N PHE A 33 -30.83 -4.92 -27.52
CA PHE A 33 -31.86 -4.39 -28.41
C PHE A 33 -31.28 -3.48 -29.51
N GLN A 34 -30.33 -2.62 -29.18
CA GLN A 34 -29.65 -1.77 -30.18
C GLN A 34 -28.76 -2.59 -31.12
N SER A 35 -28.05 -3.60 -30.59
CA SER A 35 -27.19 -4.49 -31.37
C SER A 35 -27.98 -5.29 -32.41
N ARG A 36 -29.23 -5.67 -32.12
CA ARG A 36 -30.12 -6.30 -33.10
C ARG A 36 -30.47 -5.42 -34.30
N LYS A 37 -30.41 -4.09 -34.15
CA LYS A 37 -30.61 -3.12 -35.25
C LYS A 37 -29.34 -2.90 -36.06
N LEU A 38 -28.20 -3.42 -35.60
CA LEU A 38 -26.91 -3.23 -36.22
C LEU A 38 -26.81 -4.14 -37.45
N ARG A 39 -26.81 -3.51 -38.62
CA ARG A 39 -26.44 -4.14 -39.90
C ARG A 39 -25.06 -3.63 -40.29
N TRP A 40 -24.37 -4.34 -41.17
CA TRP A 40 -23.06 -3.91 -41.68
C TRP A 40 -23.11 -2.51 -42.32
N SER A 41 -24.24 -2.15 -42.95
CA SER A 41 -24.50 -0.82 -43.52
C SER A 41 -25.11 0.18 -42.52
N ALA A 42 -25.15 -0.14 -41.22
CA ALA A 42 -25.72 0.75 -40.23
C ALA A 42 -24.90 2.05 -40.15
N PRO A 43 -25.56 3.21 -40.02
CA PRO A 43 -24.87 4.48 -39.95
C PRO A 43 -23.97 4.59 -38.72
N LEU A 44 -22.88 5.35 -38.84
CA LEU A 44 -21.85 5.49 -37.80
C LEU A 44 -22.40 5.89 -36.43
N ALA A 45 -23.49 6.68 -36.41
CA ALA A 45 -24.17 7.06 -35.18
C ALA A 45 -24.75 5.86 -34.41
N ILE A 46 -25.27 4.85 -35.12
CA ILE A 46 -25.82 3.63 -34.50
C ILE A 46 -24.67 2.78 -33.95
N TRP A 47 -23.59 2.61 -34.70
CA TRP A 47 -22.36 1.94 -34.23
C TRP A 47 -21.79 2.62 -32.99
N GLY A 48 -21.67 3.95 -33.00
CA GLY A 48 -21.18 4.73 -31.86
C GLY A 48 -22.02 4.53 -30.60
N SER A 49 -23.36 4.54 -30.74
CA SER A 49 -24.29 4.27 -29.63
C SER A 49 -24.10 2.87 -29.03
N VAL A 50 -23.98 1.84 -29.88
CA VAL A 50 -23.76 0.46 -29.42
C VAL A 50 -22.41 0.30 -28.73
N ILE A 51 -21.33 0.84 -29.32
CA ILE A 51 -19.97 0.79 -28.75
C ILE A 51 -19.93 1.52 -27.41
N PHE A 52 -20.60 2.68 -27.31
CA PHE A 52 -20.68 3.46 -26.08
C PHE A 52 -21.34 2.64 -24.95
N HIS A 53 -22.47 2.00 -25.23
CA HIS A 53 -23.13 1.16 -24.23
C HIS A 53 -22.29 -0.05 -23.82
N TRP A 54 -21.61 -0.71 -24.76
CA TRP A 54 -20.66 -1.76 -24.41
C TRP A 54 -19.56 -1.23 -23.49
N GLY A 55 -18.98 -0.06 -23.78
CA GLY A 55 -18.02 0.60 -22.89
C GLY A 55 -18.55 0.77 -21.46
N LEU A 56 -19.78 1.25 -21.30
CA LEU A 56 -20.44 1.37 -19.99
C LEU A 56 -20.67 0.02 -19.30
N ILE A 57 -20.98 -1.05 -20.05
CA ILE A 57 -21.09 -2.41 -19.51
C ILE A 57 -19.73 -2.86 -18.97
N PHE A 58 -18.67 -2.71 -19.75
CA PHE A 58 -17.30 -3.07 -19.33
C PHE A 58 -16.87 -2.28 -18.08
N VAL A 59 -17.11 -0.97 -18.03
CA VAL A 59 -16.84 -0.15 -16.83
C VAL A 59 -17.60 -0.69 -15.62
N THR A 60 -18.88 -0.98 -15.77
CA THR A 60 -19.72 -1.48 -14.68
C THR A 60 -19.26 -2.86 -14.20
N CYS A 61 -18.98 -3.79 -15.12
CA CYS A 61 -18.46 -5.12 -14.78
C CYS A 61 -17.09 -5.04 -14.12
N GLY A 62 -16.19 -4.19 -14.62
CA GLY A 62 -14.89 -3.93 -14.01
C GLY A 62 -15.02 -3.41 -12.59
N ALA A 63 -15.89 -2.42 -12.35
CA ALA A 63 -16.14 -1.88 -11.01
C ALA A 63 -16.70 -2.95 -10.05
N LEU A 64 -17.60 -3.83 -10.51
CA LEU A 64 -18.10 -4.95 -9.70
C LEU A 64 -17.00 -5.97 -9.37
N LEU A 65 -16.07 -6.22 -10.29
CA LEU A 65 -14.92 -7.09 -10.05
C LEU A 65 -13.91 -6.47 -9.06
N SER A 66 -13.61 -5.18 -9.18
CA SER A 66 -12.83 -4.44 -8.19
C SER A 66 -13.49 -4.52 -6.81
N PHE A 67 -14.79 -4.27 -6.74
CA PHE A 67 -15.54 -4.39 -5.50
C PHE A 67 -15.42 -5.78 -4.84
N ALA A 68 -15.49 -6.83 -5.66
CA ALA A 68 -15.45 -8.20 -5.20
C ALA A 68 -14.06 -8.64 -4.70
N TYR A 69 -12.98 -8.22 -5.38
CA TYR A 69 -11.66 -8.85 -5.26
C TYR A 69 -10.49 -7.88 -5.02
N LYS A 70 -10.71 -6.56 -5.00
CA LYS A 70 -9.62 -5.60 -4.79
C LYS A 70 -8.97 -5.79 -3.42
N VAL A 71 -7.66 -5.65 -3.36
CA VAL A 71 -6.89 -5.58 -2.11
C VAL A 71 -6.16 -4.26 -2.08
N GLU A 72 -6.29 -3.56 -0.96
CA GLU A 72 -5.48 -2.38 -0.60
C GLU A 72 -4.88 -2.64 0.77
N GLY A 73 -3.58 -2.48 0.91
CA GLY A 73 -2.94 -2.74 2.20
C GLY A 73 -1.62 -2.01 2.37
N TYR A 74 -1.13 -2.01 3.60
CA TYR A 74 0.15 -1.45 3.96
C TYR A 74 1.04 -2.54 4.54
N LEU A 75 2.13 -2.86 3.83
CA LEU A 75 3.08 -3.90 4.20
C LEU A 75 4.37 -3.23 4.69
N VAL A 76 4.78 -3.56 5.91
CA VAL A 76 6.05 -3.10 6.49
C VAL A 76 7.07 -4.23 6.40
N LEU A 77 8.24 -3.98 5.81
CA LEU A 77 9.37 -4.90 5.74
C LEU A 77 10.61 -4.26 6.38
N GLY A 78 11.13 -4.87 7.44
CA GLY A 78 12.45 -4.55 7.98
C GLY A 78 13.57 -5.24 7.21
N GLU A 79 14.78 -4.69 7.24
CA GLU A 79 15.93 -5.28 6.57
C GLU A 79 16.24 -6.68 7.13
N GLY A 80 16.46 -7.64 6.22
CA GLY A 80 16.59 -9.07 6.50
C GLY A 80 15.26 -9.79 6.80
N GLN A 81 14.14 -9.07 6.99
CA GLN A 81 12.85 -9.68 7.29
C GLN A 81 12.17 -10.20 6.01
N GLU A 82 11.74 -11.46 6.05
CA GLU A 82 10.91 -12.08 5.03
C GLU A 82 9.46 -12.15 5.53
N LYS A 83 8.49 -11.79 4.68
CA LYS A 83 7.06 -11.95 4.95
C LYS A 83 6.37 -12.65 3.79
N ALA A 84 5.59 -13.68 4.13
CA ALA A 84 4.63 -14.26 3.21
C ALA A 84 3.48 -13.28 2.98
N LEU A 85 3.01 -13.17 1.74
CA LEU A 85 1.92 -12.28 1.35
C LEU A 85 0.56 -12.89 1.75
N THR A 86 0.29 -12.88 3.04
CA THR A 86 -0.95 -13.33 3.67
C THR A 86 -1.65 -12.13 4.33
N PRO A 87 -2.95 -12.25 4.70
CA PRO A 87 -3.66 -11.16 5.38
C PRO A 87 -2.94 -10.59 6.61
N THR A 88 -2.24 -11.45 7.35
CA THR A 88 -1.56 -11.10 8.61
C THR A 88 -0.27 -10.33 8.41
N ALA A 89 0.28 -10.29 7.19
CA ALA A 89 1.52 -9.56 6.91
C ALA A 89 1.32 -8.03 6.88
N PHE A 90 0.10 -7.59 6.60
CA PHE A 90 -0.28 -6.20 6.43
C PHE A 90 -0.69 -5.58 7.77
N SER A 91 -0.19 -4.37 8.05
CA SER A 91 -0.61 -3.62 9.24
C SER A 91 -1.94 -2.89 9.04
N VAL A 92 -2.29 -2.59 7.78
CA VAL A 92 -3.60 -2.10 7.36
C VAL A 92 -4.00 -2.93 6.16
N LEU A 93 -5.21 -3.46 6.16
CA LEU A 93 -5.70 -4.30 5.08
C LEU A 93 -7.18 -4.03 4.84
N GLU A 94 -7.50 -3.68 3.60
CA GLU A 94 -8.83 -3.63 3.06
C GLU A 94 -8.94 -4.62 1.90
N THR A 95 -9.95 -5.48 1.95
CA THR A 95 -10.20 -6.46 0.89
C THR A 95 -11.62 -6.37 0.37
N GLY A 96 -11.79 -6.72 -0.90
CA GLY A 96 -13.07 -6.98 -1.51
C GLY A 96 -13.80 -8.13 -0.81
N ARG A 97 -15.13 -8.14 -0.93
CA ARG A 97 -16.01 -9.03 -0.16
C ARG A 97 -15.75 -10.52 -0.41
N TRP A 98 -15.23 -10.88 -1.58
CA TRP A 98 -14.99 -12.27 -1.99
C TRP A 98 -13.52 -12.59 -2.17
N GLN A 99 -12.62 -11.69 -1.77
CA GLN A 99 -11.20 -11.98 -1.80
C GLN A 99 -10.85 -13.06 -0.76
N ARG A 100 -10.41 -14.21 -1.24
CA ARG A 100 -9.99 -15.35 -0.40
C ARG A 100 -8.64 -15.92 -0.78
N GLN A 101 -8.25 -15.74 -2.04
CA GLN A 101 -7.01 -16.30 -2.57
C GLN A 101 -5.87 -15.30 -2.39
N TRP A 102 -4.72 -15.81 -1.98
CA TRP A 102 -3.50 -15.05 -1.81
C TRP A 102 -2.41 -15.72 -2.64
N PRO A 103 -1.48 -14.96 -3.22
CA PRO A 103 -0.54 -15.53 -4.17
C PRO A 103 0.55 -16.41 -3.53
N GLY A 104 0.66 -16.44 -2.20
CA GLY A 104 1.63 -17.27 -1.49
C GLY A 104 3.10 -16.86 -1.70
N TRP A 105 3.35 -15.68 -2.27
CA TRP A 105 4.70 -15.14 -2.48
C TRP A 105 5.31 -14.68 -1.17
N ASN A 106 6.64 -14.71 -1.09
CA ASN A 106 7.36 -14.07 0.00
C ASN A 106 8.10 -12.84 -0.51
N LEU A 107 8.06 -11.77 0.28
CA LEU A 107 8.83 -10.55 0.05
C LEU A 107 9.84 -10.39 1.19
N GLN A 108 11.08 -10.10 0.83
CA GLN A 108 12.14 -9.82 1.79
C GLN A 108 12.85 -8.53 1.44
N LEU A 109 13.02 -7.62 2.41
CA LEU A 109 13.89 -6.46 2.23
C LEU A 109 15.33 -6.90 2.46
N LEU A 110 16.16 -6.88 1.41
CA LEU A 110 17.57 -7.26 1.51
C LEU A 110 18.44 -6.10 1.98
N GLU A 111 18.24 -4.92 1.40
CA GLU A 111 19.07 -3.76 1.63
C GLU A 111 18.25 -2.48 1.40
N GLN A 112 18.59 -1.40 2.09
CA GLN A 112 18.10 -0.06 1.79
C GLN A 112 19.26 0.92 1.63
N LYS A 113 19.30 1.67 0.53
CA LYS A 113 20.30 2.70 0.26
C LYS A 113 19.67 4.08 0.38
N ARG A 114 20.35 4.96 1.11
CA ARG A 114 20.02 6.38 1.24
C ARG A 114 20.95 7.18 0.34
N HIS A 115 20.36 7.91 -0.60
CA HIS A 115 21.09 8.76 -1.55
C HIS A 115 21.08 10.19 -1.03
N TRP A 116 22.26 10.77 -0.86
CA TRP A 116 22.44 12.09 -0.24
C TRP A 116 22.72 13.15 -1.31
N ARG A 117 22.22 14.37 -1.09
CA ARG A 117 22.62 15.55 -1.85
C ARG A 117 23.97 16.07 -1.36
N ALA A 118 24.59 16.96 -2.14
CA ALA A 118 25.88 17.57 -1.79
C ALA A 118 25.84 18.40 -0.50
N ASP A 119 24.68 18.96 -0.15
CA ASP A 119 24.44 19.70 1.10
C ASP A 119 24.25 18.79 2.33
N GLY A 120 24.29 17.46 2.14
CA GLY A 120 24.12 16.46 3.19
C GLY A 120 22.67 16.10 3.52
N THR A 121 21.68 16.68 2.83
CA THR A 121 20.26 16.31 2.96
C THR A 121 19.95 15.01 2.23
N LEU A 122 18.92 14.28 2.68
CA LEU A 122 18.47 13.06 2.00
C LEU A 122 17.82 13.44 0.66
N ALA A 123 18.32 12.90 -0.45
CA ALA A 123 17.74 13.08 -1.77
C ALA A 123 16.55 12.13 -1.99
N TYR A 124 16.80 10.83 -1.82
CA TYR A 124 15.81 9.76 -1.91
C TYR A 124 16.36 8.46 -1.31
N THR A 125 15.47 7.47 -1.14
CA THR A 125 15.80 6.14 -0.63
C THR A 125 15.40 5.09 -1.65
N SER A 126 16.29 4.13 -1.90
CA SER A 126 16.01 2.95 -2.71
C SER A 126 16.04 1.70 -1.84
N SER A 127 15.16 0.74 -2.07
CA SER A 127 15.07 -0.51 -1.32
C SER A 127 15.22 -1.70 -2.26
N LEU A 128 16.12 -2.64 -1.94
CA LEU A 128 16.27 -3.88 -2.69
C LEU A 128 15.37 -4.95 -2.09
N VAL A 129 14.33 -5.34 -2.84
CA VAL A 129 13.34 -6.33 -2.39
C VAL A 129 13.55 -7.63 -3.16
N MET A 130 13.78 -8.72 -2.43
CA MET A 130 13.74 -10.07 -2.96
C MET A 130 12.28 -10.53 -3.05
N VAL A 131 11.89 -10.95 -4.24
CA VAL A 131 10.57 -11.50 -4.54
C VAL A 131 10.72 -12.99 -4.76
N LYS A 132 10.12 -13.81 -3.90
CA LYS A 132 10.13 -15.27 -4.03
C LYS A 132 8.75 -15.75 -4.44
N THR A 133 8.68 -16.33 -5.64
CA THR A 133 7.45 -16.90 -6.21
C THR A 133 7.67 -18.37 -6.58
N GLU A 134 6.60 -19.07 -6.94
CA GLU A 134 6.70 -20.44 -7.49
C GLU A 134 7.55 -20.51 -8.78
N ARG A 135 7.71 -19.39 -9.48
CA ARG A 135 8.48 -19.32 -10.74
C ARG A 135 9.97 -19.04 -10.53
N GLY A 136 10.38 -18.74 -9.29
CA GLY A 136 11.75 -18.38 -8.95
C GLY A 136 11.84 -17.15 -8.05
N GLU A 137 13.08 -16.74 -7.81
CA GLU A 137 13.44 -15.62 -6.94
C GLU A 137 14.12 -14.51 -7.77
N GLU A 138 13.74 -13.25 -7.54
CA GLU A 138 14.32 -12.09 -8.21
C GLU A 138 14.47 -10.93 -7.23
N ALA A 139 15.62 -10.25 -7.26
CA ALA A 139 15.87 -9.05 -6.46
C ALA A 139 15.65 -7.79 -7.30
N VAL A 140 14.76 -6.91 -6.85
CA VAL A 140 14.36 -5.70 -7.59
C VAL A 140 14.57 -4.48 -6.72
N TRP A 141 15.24 -3.46 -7.26
CA TRP A 141 15.31 -2.14 -6.65
C TRP A 141 13.99 -1.41 -6.84
N ILE A 142 13.44 -0.89 -5.75
CA ILE A 142 12.26 -0.03 -5.75
C ILE A 142 12.57 1.33 -5.13
N GLU A 143 11.90 2.36 -5.63
CA GLU A 143 12.02 3.74 -5.15
C GLU A 143 10.70 4.48 -5.34
N LYS A 144 10.62 5.69 -4.77
CA LYS A 144 9.43 6.53 -4.88
C LYS A 144 9.10 6.81 -6.35
N GLY A 145 7.89 6.44 -6.77
CA GLY A 145 7.42 6.60 -8.15
C GLY A 145 7.68 5.39 -9.06
N GLN A 146 8.44 4.39 -8.60
CA GLN A 146 8.69 3.15 -9.34
C GLN A 146 8.16 1.96 -8.52
N PRO A 147 6.89 1.56 -8.72
CA PRO A 147 6.33 0.43 -7.98
C PRO A 147 6.94 -0.89 -8.43
N LEU A 148 7.10 -1.82 -7.49
CA LEU A 148 7.30 -3.23 -7.82
C LEU A 148 5.99 -3.81 -8.33
N ILE A 149 6.04 -4.44 -9.50
CA ILE A 149 4.86 -5.03 -10.16
C ILE A 149 5.09 -6.53 -10.28
N ILE A 150 4.19 -7.32 -9.67
CA ILE A 150 4.21 -8.78 -9.76
C ILE A 150 2.81 -9.23 -10.19
N GLY A 151 2.66 -9.59 -11.46
CA GLY A 151 1.35 -9.84 -12.05
C GLY A 151 0.45 -8.61 -11.97
N ASP A 152 -0.70 -8.74 -11.28
CA ASP A 152 -1.65 -7.64 -11.04
C ASP A 152 -1.44 -6.92 -9.71
N TRP A 153 -0.44 -7.33 -8.92
CA TRP A 153 -0.08 -6.68 -7.67
C TRP A 153 0.92 -5.57 -7.92
N ARG A 154 0.71 -4.44 -7.23
CA ARG A 154 1.60 -3.29 -7.23
C ARG A 154 1.99 -2.95 -5.81
N PHE A 155 3.28 -2.76 -5.57
CA PHE A 155 3.84 -2.37 -4.29
C PHE A 155 4.54 -1.03 -4.47
N PHE A 156 3.92 0.03 -3.97
CA PHE A 156 4.43 1.39 -4.05
C PHE A 156 5.30 1.68 -2.83
N HIS A 157 6.51 2.18 -3.09
CA HIS A 157 7.42 2.66 -2.05
C HIS A 157 6.82 3.93 -1.42
N TYR A 158 6.22 3.77 -0.24
CA TYR A 158 5.41 4.81 0.41
C TYR A 158 6.17 5.51 1.53
N ALA A 159 6.78 4.75 2.44
CA ALA A 159 7.56 5.29 3.55
C ALA A 159 8.83 4.49 3.79
N THR A 160 9.82 5.13 4.41
CA THR A 160 11.07 4.51 4.85
C THR A 160 11.50 5.10 6.16
N GLY A 161 12.28 4.34 6.93
CA GLY A 161 12.85 4.86 8.16
C GLY A 161 13.84 3.91 8.79
N TYR A 162 14.02 4.09 10.09
CA TYR A 162 14.84 3.21 10.91
C TYR A 162 13.94 2.31 11.74
N ALA A 163 14.38 1.08 11.94
CA ALA A 163 13.77 0.10 12.82
C ALA A 163 14.78 -0.25 13.91
N PRO A 164 14.93 0.60 14.95
CA PRO A 164 15.74 0.25 16.11
C PRO A 164 15.22 -1.04 16.76
N GLY A 165 16.14 -1.97 17.00
CA GLY A 165 15.92 -3.18 17.75
C GLY A 165 15.86 -2.85 19.24
N LEU A 166 14.78 -3.26 19.90
CA LEU A 166 14.64 -3.17 21.35
C LEU A 166 14.71 -4.58 21.93
N VAL A 167 15.74 -4.84 22.73
CA VAL A 167 15.88 -6.06 23.51
C VAL A 167 15.26 -5.81 24.89
N VAL A 168 14.34 -6.68 25.27
CA VAL A 168 13.61 -6.59 26.55
C VAL A 168 13.95 -7.82 27.39
N LYS A 169 14.46 -7.58 28.59
CA LYS A 169 14.67 -8.62 29.60
C LYS A 169 13.80 -8.34 30.83
N LYS A 170 13.43 -9.38 31.57
CA LYS A 170 12.70 -9.30 32.84
C LYS A 170 13.40 -10.21 33.83
N ASP A 171 13.79 -9.67 34.98
CA ASP A 171 14.55 -10.40 36.00
C ASP A 171 15.83 -11.08 35.46
N GLY A 172 16.46 -10.47 34.45
CA GLY A 172 17.67 -10.97 33.80
C GLY A 172 17.44 -11.95 32.63
N GLU A 173 16.21 -12.44 32.46
CA GLU A 173 15.86 -13.35 31.36
C GLU A 173 15.36 -12.61 30.12
N LEU A 174 15.73 -13.08 28.93
CA LEU A 174 15.27 -12.50 27.66
C LEU A 174 13.77 -12.77 27.46
N VAL A 175 12.98 -11.69 27.41
CA VAL A 175 11.55 -11.76 27.11
C VAL A 175 11.30 -11.64 25.61
N GLY A 176 12.08 -10.81 24.91
CA GLY A 176 11.97 -10.68 23.46
C GLY A 176 12.91 -9.64 22.87
N ALA A 177 13.00 -9.68 21.54
CA ALA A 177 13.71 -8.70 20.72
C ALA A 177 12.78 -8.21 19.61
N PHE A 178 12.55 -6.90 19.54
CA PHE A 178 11.52 -6.30 18.69
C PHE A 178 12.14 -5.26 17.78
N LEU A 179 11.81 -5.29 16.49
CA LEU A 179 12.10 -4.17 15.59
C LEU A 179 10.98 -3.15 15.71
N LEU A 180 11.32 -1.89 15.96
CA LEU A 180 10.35 -0.81 16.15
C LEU A 180 10.36 0.12 14.92
N PRO A 181 9.48 -0.05 13.93
CA PRO A 181 9.44 0.83 12.77
C PRO A 181 9.20 2.28 13.21
N ALA A 182 10.21 3.11 13.03
CA ALA A 182 10.17 4.53 13.30
C ALA A 182 10.08 5.28 11.97
N GLU A 183 9.08 6.14 11.83
CA GLU A 183 8.85 6.97 10.64
C GLU A 183 8.92 8.45 10.96
N LYS A 184 9.25 9.23 9.95
CA LYS A 184 9.16 10.68 9.97
C LYS A 184 7.97 11.08 9.10
N THR A 185 7.00 11.79 9.68
CA THR A 185 5.75 12.16 8.99
C THR A 185 5.86 13.49 8.23
N ASP A 186 6.78 14.36 8.64
CA ASP A 186 7.10 15.63 8.00
C ASP A 186 8.63 15.80 7.95
N GLU A 187 9.16 16.31 6.84
CA GLU A 187 10.60 16.58 6.66
C GLU A 187 11.19 17.51 7.73
N ASN A 188 10.36 18.32 8.39
CA ASN A 188 10.78 19.22 9.47
C ASN A 188 10.72 18.60 10.87
N GLU A 189 10.17 17.38 11.03
CA GLU A 189 10.15 16.71 12.32
C GLU A 189 11.56 16.34 12.80
N GLN A 190 11.78 16.48 14.10
CA GLN A 190 13.01 16.05 14.74
C GLN A 190 12.89 14.56 15.13
N GLY A 191 13.83 13.75 14.66
CA GLY A 191 13.81 12.30 14.88
C GLY A 191 12.67 11.57 14.17
N TYR A 192 12.62 10.26 14.40
CA TYR A 192 11.68 9.30 13.83
C TYR A 192 10.75 8.81 14.93
N ARG A 193 9.44 8.96 14.75
CA ARG A 193 8.46 8.58 15.76
C ARG A 193 8.14 7.09 15.67
N ILE A 194 8.10 6.46 16.83
CA ILE A 194 7.58 5.10 17.02
C ILE A 194 6.17 5.25 17.56
N LYS A 195 5.19 4.76 16.80
CA LYS A 195 3.77 4.72 17.21
C LYS A 195 3.63 3.82 18.45
N LEU A 196 2.57 4.03 19.22
CA LEU A 196 2.29 3.21 20.39
C LEU A 196 2.21 1.72 19.98
N LEU A 197 3.13 0.92 20.51
CA LEU A 197 3.24 -0.51 20.28
C LEU A 197 3.00 -1.24 21.60
N GLU A 198 2.07 -2.18 21.58
CA GLU A 198 1.90 -3.16 22.66
C GLU A 198 2.88 -4.30 22.39
N ILE A 199 4.01 -4.28 23.11
CA ILE A 199 5.10 -5.25 22.93
C ILE A 199 4.87 -6.46 23.83
N LEU A 200 4.35 -6.23 25.03
CA LEU A 200 3.87 -7.24 25.98
C LEU A 200 2.52 -6.78 26.55
N PRO A 201 1.69 -7.68 27.12
CA PRO A 201 0.37 -7.33 27.64
C PRO A 201 0.37 -6.17 28.65
N ASP A 202 1.47 -6.00 29.38
CA ASP A 202 1.70 -4.96 30.39
C ASP A 202 2.73 -3.90 29.97
N LEU A 203 3.27 -3.96 28.75
CA LEU A 203 4.30 -3.05 28.26
C LEU A 203 3.90 -2.41 26.93
N LYS A 204 3.33 -1.21 27.03
CA LYS A 204 2.98 -0.34 25.89
C LYS A 204 3.99 0.76 25.76
N LEU A 205 4.66 0.83 24.61
CA LEU A 205 5.80 1.69 24.37
C LEU A 205 5.51 2.63 23.21
N SER A 206 5.86 3.90 23.37
CA SER A 206 5.97 4.86 22.27
C SER A 206 7.33 5.53 22.36
N GLY A 207 7.80 6.18 21.29
CA GLY A 207 9.14 6.74 21.36
C GLY A 207 9.53 7.62 20.20
N ILE A 208 10.74 8.17 20.31
CA ILE A 208 11.40 8.92 19.25
C ILE A 208 12.82 8.39 19.12
N PHE A 209 13.17 8.00 17.90
CA PHE A 209 14.50 7.57 17.52
C PHE A 209 15.24 8.72 16.84
N TYR A 210 16.43 9.04 17.33
CA TYR A 210 17.34 10.01 16.73
C TYR A 210 18.51 9.27 16.10
N PRO A 211 18.74 9.35 14.77
CA PRO A 211 19.91 8.77 14.13
C PRO A 211 21.23 9.40 14.61
N ASP A 212 21.16 10.67 15.03
CA ASP A 212 22.25 11.40 15.67
C ASP A 212 21.70 12.23 16.83
N GLU A 213 22.07 11.88 18.06
CA GLU A 213 21.71 12.60 19.28
C GLU A 213 22.20 14.06 19.24
N LYS A 214 23.39 14.30 18.65
CA LYS A 214 24.01 15.63 18.61
C LYS A 214 23.31 16.56 17.61
N ASN A 215 22.71 15.99 16.58
CA ASN A 215 21.92 16.70 15.58
C ASN A 215 20.61 15.94 15.34
N LYS A 216 19.57 16.30 16.11
CA LYS A 216 18.25 15.66 16.08
C LYS A 216 17.52 15.76 14.72
N ASN A 217 18.00 16.61 13.82
CA ASN A 217 17.49 16.74 12.45
C ASN A 217 18.27 15.89 11.44
N SER A 218 19.42 15.33 11.84
CA SER A 218 20.23 14.48 10.98
C SER A 218 19.47 13.19 10.66
N GLU A 219 19.46 12.86 9.38
CA GLU A 219 19.00 11.55 8.93
C GLU A 219 20.12 10.52 8.86
N LYS A 220 21.37 10.93 9.06
CA LYS A 220 22.53 10.05 9.06
C LYS A 220 22.65 9.35 10.41
N LEU A 221 22.80 8.03 10.37
CA LEU A 221 23.04 7.21 11.54
C LEU A 221 24.50 7.40 12.00
N ILE A 222 24.70 8.18 13.08
CA ILE A 222 26.04 8.52 13.60
C ILE A 222 26.11 8.22 15.10
N ASN A 223 25.29 8.90 15.91
CA ASN A 223 25.23 8.70 17.36
C ASN A 223 23.78 8.37 17.76
N PRO A 224 23.30 7.16 17.47
CA PRO A 224 21.88 6.87 17.63
C PRO A 224 21.45 6.89 19.09
N MET A 225 20.23 7.38 19.31
CA MET A 225 19.56 7.38 20.60
C MET A 225 18.09 7.07 20.42
N LEU A 226 17.56 6.20 21.25
CA LEU A 226 16.15 5.88 21.31
C LEU A 226 15.57 6.38 22.64
N ILE A 227 14.58 7.26 22.56
CA ILE A 227 13.79 7.67 23.73
C ILE A 227 12.51 6.83 23.72
N VAL A 228 12.28 6.08 24.79
CA VAL A 228 11.09 5.24 24.96
C VAL A 228 10.24 5.77 26.12
N LYS A 229 8.92 5.79 25.94
CA LYS A 229 7.93 6.20 26.95
C LYS A 229 6.99 5.05 27.26
N ALA A 230 6.97 4.65 28.53
CA ALA A 230 6.05 3.66 29.11
C ALA A 230 5.80 3.98 30.59
N GLY A 231 4.93 4.97 30.83
CA GLY A 231 4.75 5.56 32.16
C GLY A 231 5.86 6.54 32.52
N GLU A 232 7.12 6.10 32.41
CA GLU A 232 8.32 6.94 32.50
C GLU A 232 9.08 6.98 31.16
N GLU A 233 9.98 7.97 31.02
CA GLU A 233 10.78 8.20 29.82
C GLU A 233 12.20 7.70 30.05
N VAL A 234 12.68 6.83 29.15
CA VAL A 234 13.98 6.18 29.23
C VAL A 234 14.76 6.44 27.96
N GLU A 235 15.98 6.98 28.12
CA GLU A 235 16.92 7.15 27.03
C GLU A 235 17.84 5.93 26.90
N LEU A 236 17.87 5.36 25.70
CA LEU A 236 18.69 4.21 25.33
C LEU A 236 19.70 4.61 24.25
N ARG A 237 20.96 4.26 24.46
CA ARG A 237 22.04 4.33 23.47
C ARG A 237 22.55 2.92 23.21
N PRO A 238 23.19 2.64 22.06
CA PRO A 238 23.70 1.30 21.77
C PRO A 238 24.62 0.80 22.89
N GLY A 239 24.40 -0.44 23.32
CA GLY A 239 25.16 -1.06 24.42
C GLY A 239 24.82 -0.56 25.83
N GLN A 240 23.89 0.41 25.98
CA GLN A 240 23.37 0.79 27.29
C GLN A 240 22.14 -0.03 27.64
N VAL A 241 22.13 -0.53 28.88
CA VAL A 241 20.98 -1.18 29.50
C VAL A 241 20.34 -0.22 30.50
N ARG A 242 19.02 -0.06 30.44
CA ARG A 242 18.25 0.77 31.39
C ARG A 242 17.09 -0.02 31.97
N ASN A 243 16.80 0.23 33.24
CA ASN A 243 15.64 -0.36 33.90
C ASN A 243 14.39 0.49 33.62
N LEU A 244 13.26 -0.18 33.46
CA LEU A 244 11.92 0.38 33.31
C LEU A 244 10.96 -0.53 34.10
N GLY A 245 10.70 -0.18 35.37
CA GLY A 245 10.03 -1.09 36.30
C GLY A 245 10.74 -2.45 36.42
N PRO A 246 10.07 -3.59 36.17
CA PRO A 246 10.69 -4.93 36.21
C PRO A 246 11.48 -5.28 34.94
N TYR A 247 11.45 -4.41 33.92
CA TYR A 247 12.06 -4.65 32.62
C TYR A 247 13.45 -4.01 32.53
N GLN A 248 14.36 -4.68 31.84
CA GLN A 248 15.60 -4.10 31.36
C GLN A 248 15.51 -3.93 29.86
N LEU A 249 15.72 -2.70 29.40
CA LEU A 249 15.67 -2.31 28.00
C LEU A 249 17.09 -2.06 27.49
N GLU A 250 17.36 -2.56 26.30
CA GLU A 250 18.63 -2.36 25.60
C GLU A 250 18.35 -2.02 24.14
N LEU A 251 19.00 -0.96 23.65
CA LEU A 251 18.97 -0.62 22.23
C LEU A 251 19.95 -1.54 21.49
N GLY A 252 19.39 -2.49 20.75
CA GLY A 252 20.12 -3.44 19.92
C GLY A 252 20.49 -2.87 18.56
N GLU A 253 20.51 -3.75 17.56
CA GLU A 253 20.81 -3.40 16.17
C GLU A 253 19.79 -2.40 15.60
N ILE A 254 20.25 -1.51 14.71
CA ILE A 254 19.38 -0.55 14.04
C ILE A 254 19.37 -0.91 12.57
N ARG A 255 18.19 -1.29 12.08
CA ARG A 255 17.99 -1.70 10.68
C ARG A 255 17.21 -0.64 9.92
N ALA A 256 17.23 -0.71 8.59
CA ALA A 256 16.29 0.02 7.78
C ALA A 256 14.94 -0.71 7.70
N TRP A 257 13.90 0.01 7.31
CA TRP A 257 12.63 -0.60 6.89
C TRP A 257 11.99 0.18 5.75
N VAL A 258 11.10 -0.50 5.02
CA VAL A 258 10.27 0.09 3.96
C VAL A 258 8.80 -0.23 4.21
N GLY A 259 7.96 0.78 4.04
CA GLY A 259 6.52 0.69 4.00
C GLY A 259 6.05 0.68 2.55
N LEU A 260 5.35 -0.38 2.19
CA LEU A 260 4.83 -0.62 0.84
C LEU A 260 3.31 -0.50 0.84
N GLU A 261 2.81 0.51 0.14
CA GLU A 261 1.38 0.56 -0.19
C GLU A 261 1.11 -0.47 -1.29
N THR A 262 0.25 -1.43 -1.00
CA THR A 262 0.02 -2.59 -1.83
C THR A 262 -1.36 -2.51 -2.43
N VAL A 263 -1.46 -2.68 -3.75
CA VAL A 263 -2.73 -2.68 -4.48
C VAL A 263 -2.79 -3.88 -5.42
N TYR A 264 -3.88 -4.63 -5.33
CA TYR A 264 -4.30 -5.61 -6.34
C TYR A 264 -5.72 -5.27 -6.77
N ASP A 265 -5.93 -5.03 -8.06
CA ASP A 265 -7.24 -4.67 -8.59
C ASP A 265 -7.46 -5.30 -9.98
N PRO A 266 -8.11 -6.47 -10.06
CA PRO A 266 -8.36 -7.15 -11.33
C PRO A 266 -9.40 -6.42 -12.20
N GLY A 267 -10.27 -5.61 -11.59
CA GLY A 267 -11.31 -4.86 -12.30
C GLY A 267 -10.76 -3.60 -12.97
N ALA A 268 -9.66 -3.02 -12.47
CA ALA A 268 -9.09 -1.79 -12.99
C ALA A 268 -8.82 -1.82 -14.50
N LYS A 269 -8.21 -2.91 -15.01
CA LYS A 269 -7.92 -3.06 -16.46
C LYS A 269 -9.20 -3.04 -17.30
N ILE A 270 -10.27 -3.67 -16.80
CA ILE A 270 -11.57 -3.75 -17.48
C ILE A 270 -12.24 -2.38 -17.47
N VAL A 271 -12.18 -1.65 -16.35
CA VAL A 271 -12.67 -0.27 -16.26
C VAL A 271 -11.96 0.65 -17.25
N PHE A 272 -10.63 0.58 -17.34
CA PHE A 272 -9.88 1.37 -18.33
C PHE A 272 -10.26 1.02 -19.76
N ALA A 273 -10.35 -0.27 -20.10
CA ALA A 273 -10.76 -0.70 -21.44
C ALA A 273 -12.17 -0.22 -21.78
N GLY A 274 -13.14 -0.39 -20.86
CA GLY A 274 -14.50 0.10 -21.02
C GLY A 274 -14.59 1.62 -21.17
N SER A 275 -13.75 2.36 -20.46
CA SER A 275 -13.69 3.83 -20.55
C SER A 275 -13.23 4.28 -21.94
N TRP A 276 -12.17 3.67 -22.48
CA TRP A 276 -11.71 3.93 -23.85
C TRP A 276 -12.77 3.60 -24.90
N LEU A 277 -13.44 2.45 -24.75
CA LEU A 277 -14.56 2.07 -25.63
C LEU A 277 -15.70 3.08 -25.56
N ALA A 278 -16.08 3.52 -24.37
CA ALA A 278 -17.13 4.52 -24.19
C ALA A 278 -16.76 5.84 -24.88
N THR A 279 -15.55 6.35 -24.68
CA THR A 279 -15.06 7.58 -25.33
C THR A 279 -15.06 7.45 -26.85
N ALA A 280 -14.57 6.33 -27.39
CA ALA A 280 -14.58 6.08 -28.83
C ALA A 280 -16.02 6.02 -29.38
N GLY A 281 -16.91 5.29 -28.70
CA GLY A 281 -18.33 5.20 -29.07
C GLY A 281 -19.01 6.57 -29.10
N LEU A 282 -18.74 7.42 -28.10
CA LEU A 282 -19.26 8.78 -28.05
C LEU A 282 -18.76 9.63 -29.22
N GLY A 283 -17.47 9.52 -29.58
CA GLY A 283 -16.89 10.19 -30.73
C GLY A 283 -17.51 9.76 -32.08
N LEU A 284 -17.71 8.46 -32.27
CA LEU A 284 -18.40 7.90 -33.45
C LEU A 284 -19.87 8.34 -33.53
N TRP A 285 -20.54 8.39 -32.38
CA TRP A 285 -21.92 8.84 -32.31
C TRP A 285 -22.05 10.31 -32.75
N PHE A 286 -21.20 11.18 -32.20
CA PHE A 286 -21.22 12.62 -32.50
C PHE A 286 -20.88 12.91 -33.96
N THR A 287 -19.80 12.30 -34.47
CA THR A 287 -19.39 12.47 -35.88
C THR A 287 -20.44 11.92 -36.86
N GLY A 288 -21.05 10.77 -36.55
CA GLY A 288 -22.12 10.19 -37.36
C GLY A 288 -23.40 11.02 -37.39
N LYS A 289 -23.72 11.73 -36.30
CA LYS A 289 -24.89 12.63 -36.23
C LYS A 289 -24.68 13.91 -37.03
N ASN A 290 -23.49 14.49 -36.99
CA ASN A 290 -23.17 15.72 -37.72
C ASN A 290 -23.14 15.52 -39.24
N ARG A 291 -22.79 14.33 -39.75
CA ARG A 291 -22.84 14.02 -41.19
C ARG A 291 -24.25 13.90 -41.79
N ARG A 292 -25.29 13.89 -40.96
CA ARG A 292 -26.69 13.79 -41.40
C ARG A 292 -27.44 15.13 -41.38
N ARG A 293 -26.80 16.18 -40.88
CA ARG A 293 -27.29 17.57 -40.97
C ARG A 293 -26.62 18.23 -42.16
#